data_AF-A0A945VB49-F1
#
_entry.id   AF-A0A945VB49-F1
#
_cell.length_a   1.000
_cell.length_b   1.000
_cell.length_c   1.000
_cell.angle_alpha   90.00
_cell.angle_beta   90.00
_cell.angle_gamma   90.00
#
_symmetry.space_group_name_H-M   'P 1'
#
loop_
_entity.id
_entity.type
_entity.pdbx_description
1 polymer ?
#
loop_
_entity_poly.entity_id
_entity_poly.type
_entity_poly.pdbx_seq_one_letter_code
_entity_poly.pdbx_strand_id
1 'polypeptide(L)' 'MANDMFNSFMNVPDEKGRFGQFGGRFVSETLMPLILDLEAEYEKAKTDESFWDEM' A
#
# COMPACT_ATOMS: atom_id res chain seq x y z
N MET A 1 6.54 11.42 -32.49
CA MET A 1 7.18 10.76 -31.35
C MET A 1 6.06 10.19 -30.49
N ALA A 2 5.84 8.89 -30.55
CA ALA A 2 4.82 8.23 -29.73
C ALA A 2 5.32 8.26 -28.29
N ASN A 3 4.74 9.15 -27.48
CA ASN A 3 4.95 9.11 -26.04
C ASN A 3 4.02 8.03 -25.52
N ASP A 4 4.52 6.78 -25.49
CA ASP A 4 3.85 5.66 -24.83
C ASP A 4 3.49 6.08 -23.42
N MET A 5 2.21 6.31 -23.21
CA MET A 5 1.61 6.72 -21.95
C MET A 5 1.60 5.51 -21.01
N PHE A 6 2.78 5.11 -20.52
CA PHE A 6 2.89 4.10 -19.48
C PHE A 6 2.10 4.59 -18.26
N ASN A 7 1.02 3.88 -17.92
CA ASN A 7 0.23 4.16 -16.73
C ASN A 7 1.14 4.09 -15.49
N SER A 8 1.39 5.23 -14.85
CA SER A 8 2.20 5.34 -13.63
C SER A 8 1.60 4.61 -12.42
N PHE A 9 0.39 4.07 -12.57
CA PHE A 9 -0.31 3.26 -11.57
C PHE A 9 0.39 1.93 -11.23
N MET A 10 1.36 1.49 -12.02
CA MET A 10 2.08 0.23 -11.72
C MET A 10 3.10 0.33 -10.58
N ASN A 11 3.52 1.54 -10.20
CA ASN A 11 4.59 1.76 -9.21
C ASN A 11 4.14 2.65 -8.03
N VAL A 12 2.84 2.71 -7.76
CA VAL A 12 2.25 3.44 -6.63
C VAL A 12 1.40 2.49 -5.79
N PRO A 13 1.26 2.72 -4.48
CA PRO A 13 1.88 3.80 -3.71
C PRO A 13 3.40 3.61 -3.51
N ASP A 14 4.11 4.69 -3.20
CA ASP A 14 5.50 4.60 -2.72
C ASP A 14 5.59 3.93 -1.35
N GLU A 15 6.80 3.67 -0.85
CA GLU A 15 7.06 3.06 0.46
C GLU A 15 6.41 3.83 1.64
N LYS A 16 6.08 5.11 1.44
CA LYS A 16 5.42 5.95 2.44
C LYS A 16 3.91 5.94 2.31
N GLY A 17 3.34 5.19 1.36
CA GLY A 17 1.92 5.14 1.09
C GLY A 17 1.42 6.31 0.24
N ARG A 18 2.29 6.97 -0.54
CA ARG A 18 1.91 8.11 -1.38
C ARG A 18 1.66 7.72 -2.83
N PHE A 19 0.60 8.30 -3.40
CA PHE A 19 0.28 8.29 -4.81
C PHE A 19 0.63 9.66 -5.40
N GLY A 20 1.88 9.83 -5.82
CA GLY A 20 2.42 11.13 -6.21
C GLY A 20 2.43 12.10 -5.02
N GLN A 21 1.71 13.22 -5.12
CA GLN A 21 1.62 14.21 -4.04
C GLN A 21 0.59 13.88 -2.96
N PHE A 22 -0.24 12.85 -3.17
CA PHE A 22 -1.36 12.51 -2.29
C PHE A 22 -1.07 11.24 -1.48
N GLY A 23 -1.81 11.01 -0.40
CA GLY A 23 -1.61 9.86 0.49
C GLY A 23 -0.56 10.10 1.56
N GLY A 24 0.08 9.04 2.03
CA GLY A 24 0.94 9.08 3.22
C GLY A 24 0.19 8.81 4.52
N ARG A 25 0.93 8.76 5.63
CA ARG A 25 0.39 8.47 6.97
C ARG A 25 0.40 9.74 7.82
N PHE A 26 -0.76 10.37 7.96
CA PHE A 26 -0.97 11.55 8.81
C PHE A 26 -1.81 11.16 10.03
N VAL A 27 -1.21 10.41 10.94
CA VAL A 27 -1.85 9.88 12.15
C VAL A 27 -1.09 10.31 13.40
N SER A 28 -1.67 10.12 14.58
CA SER A 28 -0.94 10.33 15.84
C SER A 28 0.20 9.32 15.96
N GLU A 29 1.30 9.72 16.60
CA GLU A 29 2.45 8.86 16.85
C GLU A 29 2.08 7.57 17.57
N THR A 30 1.13 7.65 18.50
CA THR A 30 0.58 6.51 19.25
C THR A 30 -0.08 5.45 18.38
N LEU A 31 -0.55 5.81 17.18
CA LEU A 31 -1.18 4.89 16.24
C LEU A 31 -0.18 4.28 15.26
N MET A 32 0.99 4.88 15.10
CA MET A 32 2.00 4.40 14.15
C MET A 32 2.42 2.94 14.37
N PRO A 33 2.68 2.43 15.59
CA PRO A 33 3.03 1.02 15.77
C PRO A 33 1.90 0.08 15.31
N LEU A 34 0.64 0.41 15.63
CA LEU A 34 -0.51 -0.40 15.25
C LEU A 34 -0.71 -0.44 13.72
N ILE A 35 -0.42 0.66 13.03
CA ILE A 35 -0.50 0.72 11.56
C ILE A 35 0.60 -0.13 10.92
N LEU A 36 1.80 -0.13 11.50
CA LEU A 36 2.92 -0.96 11.01
C LEU A 36 2.63 -2.45 11.21
N ASP A 37 2.08 -2.83 12.36
CA ASP A 37 1.68 -4.21 12.63
C ASP A 37 0.58 -4.66 11.65
N LEU A 38 -0.43 -3.82 11.43
CA LEU A 38 -1.49 -4.09 10.47
C LEU A 38 -0.95 -4.25 9.04
N GLU A 39 -0.04 -3.37 8.61
CA GLU A 39 0.61 -3.46 7.30
C GLU A 39 1.38 -4.78 7.13
N ALA A 40 2.12 -5.19 8.17
CA ALA A 40 2.87 -6.43 8.15
C ALA A 40 1.97 -7.66 8.05
N GLU A 41 0.87 -7.71 8.80
CA GLU A 41 -0.09 -8.81 8.71
C GLU A 41 -0.87 -8.79 7.39
N TYR A 42 -1.20 -7.61 6.87
CA TYR A 42 -1.85 -7.49 5.57
C TYR A 42 -0.95 -8.00 4.44
N GLU A 43 0.34 -7.65 4.41
CA GLU A 43 1.24 -8.15 3.35
C GLU A 43 1.41 -9.68 3.40
N LYS A 44 1.32 -10.30 4.59
CA LYS A 44 1.26 -11.76 4.71
C LYS A 44 -0.05 -12.29 4.13
N ALA A 45 -1.19 -11.78 4.61
CA ALA A 45 -2.53 -12.23 4.23
C ALA A 45 -2.81 -12.05 2.73
N LYS A 46 -2.31 -10.97 2.12
CA LYS A 46 -2.42 -10.70 0.68
C LYS A 46 -1.83 -11.80 -0.20
N THR A 47 -0.83 -12.52 0.29
CA THR A 47 -0.21 -13.65 -0.42
C THR A 47 -0.76 -15.02 0.01
N ASP A 48 -1.66 -15.06 0.99
CA ASP A 48 -2.26 -16.27 1.53
C ASP A 48 -3.54 -16.61 0.76
N GLU A 49 -3.55 -17.72 0.03
CA GLU A 49 -4.73 -18.18 -0.72
C GLU A 49 -5.92 -18.49 0.21
N SER A 50 -5.66 -19.02 1.42
CA SER A 50 -6.74 -19.35 2.36
C SER A 50 -7.45 -18.09 2.88
N PHE A 51 -6.73 -16.97 2.97
CA PHE A 51 -7.31 -15.68 3.32
C PHE A 51 -8.26 -15.18 2.23
N TRP A 52 -7.94 -15.42 0.96
CA TRP A 52 -8.81 -15.07 -0.16
C TRP A 52 -10.00 -16.01 -0.31
N ASP A 53 -9.85 -17.29 0.04
CA ASP A 53 -10.95 -18.26 0.01
C ASP A 53 -12.07 -17.94 1.01
N GLU A 54 -11.77 -17.20 2.09
CA GLU A 54 -12.72 -16.78 3.12
C GLU A 54 -13.36 -15.39 2.87
N MET A 55 -12.88 -14.60 1.89
CA MET A 55 -13.29 -13.20 1.66
C MET A 55 -14.49 -13.03 0.73
#